data_AF-A0AAD5JCP0-F1
#
_entry.id   AF-A0AAD5JCP0-F1
#
_cell.length_a   1.000
_cell.length_b   1.000
_cell.length_c   1.000
_cell.angle_alpha   90.00
_cell.angle_beta   90.00
_cell.angle_gamma   90.00
#
_symmetry.space_group_name_H-M   'P 1'
#
loop_
_entity.id
_entity.type
_entity.pdbx_description
1 polymer ?
#
loop_
_entity_poly.entity_id
_entity_poly.type
_entity_poly.pdbx_seq_one_letter_code
_entity_poly.pdbx_strand_id
1 'polypeptide(L)'
;MFLELGEIEFARRMFDKMPERDLISWNSMITGDLRMGEVKLVSQLFEEMPERDLVSFNTMIDGYGKCGRCELAEEVFRMMNGKDLVSWMMCKIVL
;
A
#
# COMPACT_ATOMS: atom_id res chain seq x y z
N MET A 1 -17.00 8.84 5.84
CA MET A 1 -17.66 8.31 4.62
C MET A 1 -17.63 9.28 3.43
N PHE A 2 -18.33 10.43 3.39
CA PHE A 2 -18.20 11.36 2.23
C PHE A 2 -16.95 12.24 2.24
N LEU A 3 -16.48 12.66 3.42
CA LEU A 3 -15.29 13.51 3.56
C LEU A 3 -14.01 12.76 3.16
N GLU A 4 -13.85 11.51 3.58
CA GLU A 4 -12.67 10.68 3.24
C GLU A 4 -12.58 10.38 1.74
N LEU A 5 -13.73 10.14 1.07
CA LEU A 5 -13.80 9.97 -0.38
C LEU A 5 -13.28 11.22 -1.11
N GLY A 6 -13.75 12.41 -0.71
CA GLY A 6 -13.32 13.68 -1.30
C GLY A 6 -11.85 14.01 -1.04
N GLU A 7 -11.33 13.67 0.14
CA GLU A 7 -9.92 13.84 0.48
C GLU A 7 -9.01 12.91 -0.31
N ILE A 8 -9.43 11.66 -0.55
CA ILE A 8 -8.65 10.71 -1.37
C ILE A 8 -8.64 11.11 -2.84
N GLU A 9 -9.78 11.54 -3.40
CA GLU A 9 -9.81 12.08 -4.77
C GLU A 9 -8.94 13.34 -4.91
N PHE A 10 -8.90 14.19 -3.88
CA PHE A 10 -8.02 15.34 -3.84
C PHE A 10 -6.55 14.91 -3.76
N ALA A 11 -6.21 13.97 -2.87
CA ALA A 11 -4.86 13.43 -2.75
C ALA A 11 -4.38 12.81 -4.08
N ARG A 12 -5.23 12.06 -4.78
CA ARG A 12 -4.95 11.48 -6.10
C ARG A 12 -4.67 12.53 -7.16
N ARG A 13 -5.50 13.58 -7.24
CA ARG A 13 -5.26 14.71 -8.17
C ARG A 13 -3.97 15.45 -7.86
N MET A 14 -3.60 15.58 -6.59
CA MET A 14 -2.34 16.20 -6.19
C MET A 14 -1.16 15.30 -6.58
N PHE A 15 -1.28 14.00 -6.31
CA PHE A 15 -0.29 12.98 -6.64
C PHE A 15 -0.03 12.88 -8.16
N ASP A 16 -1.07 12.95 -8.97
CA ASP A 16 -0.97 12.94 -10.44
C ASP A 16 -0.22 14.17 -10.97
N LYS A 17 -0.33 15.31 -10.28
CA LYS A 17 0.34 16.57 -10.64
C LYS A 17 1.77 16.69 -10.11
N MET A 18 2.23 15.77 -9.27
CA MET A 18 3.59 15.81 -8.74
C MET A 18 4.60 15.41 -9.83
N PRO A 19 5.55 16.30 -10.20
CA PRO A 19 6.56 16.00 -11.21
C PRO A 19 7.56 14.95 -10.73
N GLU A 20 7.85 14.95 -9.42
CA GLU A 20 8.64 13.92 -8.74
C GLU A 20 7.85 13.44 -7.53
N ARG A 21 7.76 12.11 -7.36
CA ARG A 21 7.03 11.46 -6.28
C ARG A 21 8.00 10.75 -5.37
N ASP A 22 7.99 11.12 -4.10
CA ASP A 22 8.79 10.48 -3.06
C ASP A 22 8.07 9.25 -2.47
N LEU A 23 8.81 8.40 -1.74
CA LEU A 23 8.25 7.20 -1.11
C LEU A 23 7.07 7.51 -0.17
N ILE A 24 7.08 8.68 0.48
CA ILE A 24 6.02 9.09 1.40
C ILE A 24 4.71 9.35 0.64
N SER A 25 4.76 10.04 -0.50
CA SER A 25 3.59 10.29 -1.34
C SER A 25 2.98 8.99 -1.88
N TRP A 26 3.81 8.04 -2.33
CA TRP A 26 3.35 6.72 -2.76
C TRP A 26 2.68 5.93 -1.63
N ASN A 27 3.34 5.86 -0.46
CA ASN A 27 2.82 5.12 0.70
C ASN A 27 1.51 5.74 1.21
N SER A 28 1.38 7.07 1.14
CA SER A 28 0.15 7.79 1.50
C SER A 28 -1.01 7.44 0.57
N MET A 29 -0.77 7.39 -0.75
CA MET A 29 -1.77 6.99 -1.75
C MET A 29 -2.22 5.54 -1.56
N ILE A 30 -1.28 4.61 -1.42
CA ILE A 30 -1.54 3.19 -1.15
C ILE A 30 -2.41 3.02 0.10
N THR A 31 -2.08 3.72 1.19
CA THR A 31 -2.86 3.66 2.44
C THR A 31 -4.28 4.21 2.26
N GLY A 32 -4.43 5.30 1.51
CA GLY A 32 -5.74 5.89 1.21
C GLY A 32 -6.62 4.95 0.40
N ASP A 33 -6.09 4.40 -0.69
CA ASP A 33 -6.85 3.50 -1.59
C ASP A 33 -7.16 2.15 -0.93
N LEU A 34 -6.30 1.65 -0.03
CA LEU A 34 -6.58 0.46 0.78
C LEU A 34 -7.80 0.63 1.69
N ARG A 35 -7.97 1.81 2.29
CA ARG A 35 -9.14 2.12 3.15
C ARG A 35 -10.45 2.15 2.37
N MET A 36 -10.38 2.43 1.07
CA MET A 36 -11.52 2.38 0.16
C MET A 36 -11.85 0.96 -0.31
N GLY A 37 -10.99 -0.03 -0.02
CA GLY A 37 -11.13 -1.40 -0.50
C GLY A 37 -10.75 -1.57 -1.97
N GLU A 38 -10.11 -0.57 -2.58
CA GLU A 38 -9.71 -0.57 -3.99
C GLU A 38 -8.38 -1.31 -4.20
N VAL A 39 -8.37 -2.58 -3.81
CA VAL A 39 -7.19 -3.47 -3.80
C VAL A 39 -6.47 -3.52 -5.16
N LYS A 40 -7.22 -3.47 -6.27
CA LYS A 40 -6.64 -3.49 -7.63
C LYS A 40 -5.78 -2.26 -7.89
N LEU A 41 -6.27 -1.11 -7.47
CA LEU A 41 -5.63 0.18 -7.67
C LEU A 41 -4.36 0.29 -6.84
N VAL A 42 -4.44 -0.17 -5.60
CA VAL A 42 -3.30 -0.30 -4.69
C VAL A 42 -2.20 -1.17 -5.30
N SER A 43 -2.57 -2.29 -5.91
CA SER A 43 -1.62 -3.21 -6.56
C SER A 43 -0.92 -2.54 -7.75
N GLN A 44 -1.68 -1.80 -8.58
CA GLN A 44 -1.12 -1.03 -9.70
C GLN A 44 -0.15 0.05 -9.22
N LEU A 45 -0.54 0.84 -8.21
CA LEU A 45 0.34 1.86 -7.64
C LEU A 45 1.63 1.24 -7.10
N PHE A 46 1.54 0.10 -6.43
CA PHE A 46 2.71 -0.61 -5.93
C PHE A 46 3.62 -1.12 -7.05
N GLU A 47 3.07 -1.56 -8.18
CA GLU A 47 3.85 -1.93 -9.37
C GLU A 47 4.51 -0.72 -10.06
N GLU A 48 3.86 0.44 -10.06
CA GLU A 48 4.39 1.68 -10.61
C GLU A 48 5.49 2.33 -9.76
N MET A 49 5.60 1.97 -8.46
CA MET A 49 6.65 2.48 -7.58
C MET A 49 8.04 2.12 -8.12
N PRO A 50 8.89 3.12 -8.45
CA PRO A 50 10.24 2.87 -8.95
C PRO A 50 11.16 2.30 -7.86
N GLU A 51 10.97 2.75 -6.62
CA GLU A 51 11.65 2.26 -5.42
C GLU A 51 10.60 1.83 -4.39
N ARG A 52 10.88 0.76 -3.65
CA ARG A 52 9.99 0.20 -2.63
C ARG A 52 10.80 -0.04 -1.37
N ASP A 53 10.35 0.51 -0.26
CA ASP A 53 10.97 0.30 1.04
C ASP A 53 10.14 -0.67 1.89
N LEU A 54 10.66 -1.05 3.06
CA LEU A 54 9.97 -1.94 3.99
C LEU A 54 8.57 -1.40 4.37
N VAL A 55 8.39 -0.08 4.39
CA VAL A 55 7.11 0.55 4.71
C VAL A 55 6.09 0.32 3.59
N SER A 56 6.49 0.41 2.32
CA SER A 56 5.64 0.08 1.18
C SER A 56 5.15 -1.36 1.25
N PHE A 57 6.05 -2.32 1.50
CA PHE A 57 5.67 -3.73 1.60
C PHE A 57 4.78 -4.03 2.82
N ASN A 58 5.10 -3.45 3.99
CA ASN A 58 4.30 -3.64 5.21
C ASN A 58 2.87 -3.08 5.02
N THR A 59 2.74 -1.91 4.39
CA THR A 59 1.44 -1.30 4.07
C THR A 59 0.60 -2.20 3.15
N MET A 60 1.21 -2.81 2.14
CA MET A 60 0.54 -3.76 1.24
C MET A 60 0.06 -5.02 1.97
N ILE A 61 0.90 -5.59 2.84
CA ILE A 61 0.56 -6.80 3.63
C ILE A 61 -0.61 -6.52 4.57
N ASP A 62 -0.56 -5.43 5.35
CA ASP A 62 -1.66 -5.02 6.23
C ASP A 62 -2.96 -4.75 5.45
N GLY A 63 -2.82 -4.06 4.31
CA GLY A 63 -3.93 -3.76 3.42
C GLY A 63 -4.63 -5.01 2.87
N TYR A 64 -3.86 -5.93 2.29
CA TYR A 64 -4.39 -7.19 1.78
C TYR A 64 -4.98 -8.06 2.89
N GLY A 65 -4.40 -8.07 4.08
CA GLY A 65 -4.96 -8.73 5.26
C GLY A 65 -6.34 -8.20 5.63
N LYS A 66 -6.50 -6.88 5.71
CA LYS A 66 -7.79 -6.22 6.00
C LYS A 66 -8.85 -6.49 4.94
N CYS A 67 -8.44 -6.68 3.68
CA CYS A 67 -9.34 -7.03 2.58
C CYS A 67 -9.59 -8.55 2.44
N GLY A 68 -9.06 -9.37 3.34
CA GLY A 68 -9.20 -10.83 3.29
C GLY A 68 -8.47 -11.50 2.11
N ARG A 69 -7.47 -10.82 1.53
CA ARG A 69 -6.66 -11.28 0.39
C ARG A 69 -5.30 -11.80 0.86
N CYS A 70 -5.32 -12.79 1.75
CA CYS A 70 -4.13 -13.35 2.38
C CYS A 70 -3.09 -13.88 1.36
N GLU A 71 -3.53 -14.44 0.23
CA GLU A 71 -2.65 -14.93 -0.84
C GLU A 71 -1.76 -13.83 -1.42
N LEU A 72 -2.31 -12.64 -1.66
CA LEU A 72 -1.57 -11.49 -2.16
C LEU A 72 -0.63 -10.91 -1.09
N ALA A 73 -1.04 -10.95 0.18
CA ALA A 73 -0.18 -10.57 1.30
C ALA A 73 1.08 -11.46 1.39
N GLU A 74 0.91 -12.76 1.20
CA GLU A 74 2.04 -13.70 1.14
C GLU A 74 2.96 -13.46 -0.05
N GLU A 75 2.41 -13.20 -1.23
CA GLU A 75 3.19 -12.93 -2.44
C GLU A 75 4.07 -11.70 -2.25
N VAL A 76 3.48 -10.60 -1.73
CA VAL A 76 4.22 -9.38 -1.40
C VAL A 76 5.29 -9.63 -0.33
N PHE A 77 4.99 -10.41 0.71
CA PHE A 77 5.98 -10.79 1.72
C PHE A 77 7.13 -11.61 1.13
N ARG A 78 6.87 -12.48 0.15
CA ARG A 78 7.92 -13.24 -0.54
C ARG A 78 8.82 -12.34 -1.40
N MET A 79 8.27 -11.32 -2.03
CA MET A 79 9.03 -10.35 -2.83
C MET A 79 10.00 -9.47 -2.01
N MET A 80 9.80 -9.33 -0.69
CA MET A 80 10.71 -8.58 0.18
C MET A 80 12.10 -9.23 0.27
N ASN A 81 13.11 -8.55 -0.29
CA ASN A 81 14.52 -8.84 -0.07
C ASN A 81 14.98 -8.19 1.24
N GLY A 82 15.15 -9.01 2.28
CA GLY A 82 15.45 -8.54 3.64
C GLY A 82 14.15 -8.34 4.44
N LYS A 83 13.90 -9.24 5.40
CA LYS A 83 12.72 -9.20 6.27
C LYS A 83 13.19 -8.79 7.67
N ASP A 84 12.59 -7.77 8.24
CA ASP A 84 12.86 -7.36 9.63
C ASP A 84 11.79 -7.90 10.59
N LEU A 85 11.97 -7.66 11.89
CA LEU A 85 11.02 -8.08 12.93
C LEU A 85 9.58 -7.57 12.67
N VAL A 86 9.44 -6.39 12.05
CA VAL A 86 8.14 -5.78 11.75
C VAL A 86 7.46 -6.52 10.61
N SER A 87 8.19 -6.88 9.54
CA SER A 87 7.67 -7.68 8.43
C SER A 87 7.16 -9.05 8.91
N TRP A 88 7.91 -9.71 9.81
CA TRP A 88 7.51 -10.99 10.40
C TRP A 88 6.28 -10.86 11.31
N MET A 89 6.22 -9.80 12.12
CA MET A 89 5.07 -9.55 13.00
C MET A 89 3.81 -9.26 12.19
N MET A 90 3.90 -8.46 11.11
CA MET A 90 2.76 -8.19 10.23
C MET A 90 2.27 -9.45 9.52
N CYS A 91 3.18 -10.27 8.98
CA CYS A 91 2.81 -11.55 8.35
C CYS A 91 2.04 -12.47 9.30
N LYS A 92 2.44 -12.55 10.58
CA LYS A 92 1.75 -13.34 11.62
C LYS A 92 0.42 -12.76 12.10
N ILE A 93 0.19 -11.45 11.92
CA ILE A 93 -1.08 -10.81 12.27
C ILE A 93 -2.08 -10.95 11.13
N VAL A 94 -1.59 -10.97 9.89
CA VAL A 94 -2.40 -11.00 8.66
C VAL A 94 -2.77 -12.42 8.21
N LEU A 95 -1.97 -13.44 8.55
CA LEU A 95 -2.21 -14.86 8.27
C LEU A 95 -2.56 -15.63 9.54
#